data_AF-A0A512DIS9-F1
#
_entry.id   AF-A0A512DIS9-F1
#
_cell.length_a   1.000
_cell.length_b   1.000
_cell.length_c   1.000
_cell.angle_alpha   90.00
_cell.angle_beta   90.00
_cell.angle_gamma   90.00
#
_symmetry.space_group_name_H-M   'P 1'
#
loop_
_entity.id
_entity.type
_entity.pdbx_description
1 polymer ?
#
loop_
_entity_poly.entity_id
_entity_poly.type
_entity_poly.pdbx_seq_one_letter_code
_entity_poly.pdbx_strand_id
1 'polypeptide(L)'
;MQALLGISRGIDAMNRWVGRIAAWAIVIAILVSALNAIVRKVIGTSSNAWLELQWYLFGAVFMLCAAWTLIENEHIRIDIVANRFSRKVRNWIDVIGHVFFLGGFCAVLIYTSIPFFLNSYASSEVSTNAGGLIIWPAKLAILVGFILLALQAVSELIKRIAIMRGVLPDPGIGGHHDIEGEVERLLSIQKESAVGIPADADSGGAPAPTSPRSRP
;
A
#
# COMPACT_ATOMS: atom_id res chain seq x y z
N MET A 1 10.62 -4.87 -24.92
CA MET A 1 10.38 -4.15 -23.65
C MET A 1 8.91 -3.81 -23.44
N GLN A 2 8.23 -3.27 -24.44
CA GLN A 2 6.80 -2.92 -24.35
C GLN A 2 5.89 -4.08 -23.92
N ALA A 3 6.12 -5.28 -24.45
CA ALA A 3 5.35 -6.48 -24.05
C ALA A 3 5.52 -6.83 -22.55
N LEU A 4 6.75 -6.79 -22.01
CA LEU A 4 7.02 -7.07 -20.60
C LEU A 4 6.38 -6.01 -19.69
N LEU A 5 6.42 -4.73 -20.09
CA LEU A 5 5.73 -3.66 -19.38
C LEU A 5 4.20 -3.79 -19.47
N GLY A 6 3.68 -4.42 -20.53
CA GLY A 6 2.26 -4.78 -20.64
C GLY A 6 1.87 -5.84 -19.60
N ILE A 7 2.69 -6.89 -19.47
CA ILE A 7 2.50 -7.94 -18.44
C ILE A 7 2.53 -7.33 -17.04
N SER A 8 3.55 -6.51 -16.74
CA SER A 8 3.67 -5.83 -15.44
C SER A 8 2.44 -4.99 -15.11
N ARG A 9 1.91 -4.22 -16.08
CA ARG A 9 0.66 -3.46 -15.89
C ARG A 9 -0.55 -4.34 -15.59
N GLY A 10 -0.65 -5.50 -16.25
CA GLY A 10 -1.70 -6.48 -15.99
C GLY A 10 -1.64 -7.05 -14.57
N ILE A 11 -0.44 -7.43 -14.13
CA ILE A 11 -0.19 -7.92 -12.76
C ILE A 11 -0.54 -6.84 -11.73
N ASP A 12 -0.07 -5.61 -11.93
CA ASP A 12 -0.34 -4.50 -11.03
C ASP A 12 -1.86 -4.21 -10.95
N ALA A 13 -2.58 -4.26 -12.07
CA ALA A 13 -4.02 -4.05 -12.09
C ALA A 13 -4.78 -5.17 -11.33
N MET A 14 -4.38 -6.42 -11.54
CA MET A 14 -4.95 -7.57 -10.84
C MET A 14 -4.73 -7.46 -9.32
N ASN A 15 -3.50 -7.17 -8.90
CA ASN A 15 -3.15 -7.07 -7.48
C ASN A 15 -3.85 -5.89 -6.79
N ARG A 16 -3.97 -4.73 -7.44
CA ARG A 16 -4.78 -3.61 -6.92
C ARG A 16 -6.26 -3.99 -6.77
N TRP A 17 -6.81 -4.72 -7.74
CA TRP A 17 -8.20 -5.15 -7.70
C TRP A 17 -8.46 -6.15 -6.58
N VAL A 18 -7.63 -7.19 -6.47
CA VAL A 18 -7.70 -8.19 -5.40
C VAL A 18 -7.53 -7.52 -4.03
N GLY A 19 -6.51 -6.65 -3.88
CA GLY A 19 -6.27 -5.92 -2.64
C GLY A 19 -7.44 -5.04 -2.22
N ARG A 20 -8.07 -4.34 -3.17
CA ARG A 20 -9.25 -3.50 -2.89
C ARG A 20 -10.46 -4.31 -2.44
N ILE A 21 -10.68 -5.49 -3.01
CA ILE A 21 -11.73 -6.40 -2.57
C ILE A 21 -11.39 -6.97 -1.19
N ALA A 22 -10.15 -7.43 -0.99
CA ALA A 22 -9.68 -7.97 0.27
C ALA A 22 -9.78 -6.95 1.42
N ALA A 23 -9.54 -5.67 1.16
CA ALA A 23 -9.66 -4.60 2.17
C ALA A 23 -11.07 -4.53 2.81
N TRP A 24 -12.13 -4.90 2.10
CA TRP A 24 -13.48 -4.98 2.69
C TRP A 24 -13.62 -6.04 3.78
N ALA A 25 -12.77 -7.07 3.77
CA ALA A 25 -12.75 -8.06 4.84
C ALA A 25 -12.37 -7.46 6.21
N ILE A 26 -11.66 -6.31 6.23
CA ILE A 26 -11.41 -5.55 7.47
C ILE A 26 -12.72 -5.03 8.04
N VAL A 27 -13.57 -4.42 7.19
CA VAL A 27 -14.88 -3.90 7.61
C VAL A 27 -15.74 -5.04 8.15
N ILE A 28 -15.75 -6.18 7.46
CA ILE A 28 -16.46 -7.38 7.92
C ILE A 28 -15.90 -7.86 9.27
N ALA A 29 -14.58 -7.93 9.44
CA ALA A 29 -13.95 -8.35 10.69
C ALA A 29 -14.34 -7.42 11.87
N ILE A 30 -14.37 -6.11 11.64
CA ILE A 30 -14.80 -5.11 12.64
C ILE A 30 -16.27 -5.35 13.01
N LEU A 31 -17.15 -5.55 12.03
CA LEU A 31 -18.57 -5.81 12.29
C LEU A 31 -18.77 -7.11 13.07
N VAL A 32 -18.09 -8.20 12.70
CA VAL A 32 -18.12 -9.47 13.44
C VAL A 32 -17.62 -9.28 14.88
N SER A 33 -16.59 -8.46 15.09
CA SER A 33 -16.07 -8.11 16.42
C SER A 33 -17.06 -7.34 17.27
N ALA A 34 -17.64 -6.27 16.72
CA ALA A 34 -18.64 -5.48 17.41
C ALA A 34 -19.88 -6.32 17.76
N LEU A 35 -20.38 -7.14 16.83
CA LEU A 35 -21.52 -8.01 17.07
C LEU A 35 -21.22 -9.05 18.14
N ASN A 36 -20.05 -9.71 18.08
CA ASN A 36 -19.67 -10.68 19.10
C ASN A 36 -19.56 -10.04 20.51
N ALA A 37 -19.05 -8.80 20.58
CA ALA A 37 -18.96 -8.06 21.84
C ALA A 37 -20.33 -7.66 22.39
N ILE A 38 -21.24 -7.17 21.53
CA ILE A 38 -22.61 -6.81 21.91
C ILE A 38 -23.36 -8.04 22.41
N VAL A 39 -23.32 -9.13 21.64
CA VAL A 39 -23.92 -10.41 22.00
C VAL A 39 -23.39 -10.84 23.37
N ARG A 40 -22.07 -10.95 23.55
CA ARG A 40 -21.46 -11.29 24.84
C ARG A 40 -21.96 -10.42 26.00
N LYS A 41 -22.14 -9.12 25.76
CA LYS A 41 -22.57 -8.18 26.81
C LYS A 41 -24.06 -8.27 27.14
N VAL A 42 -24.92 -8.46 26.13
CA VAL A 42 -26.38 -8.44 26.28
C VAL A 42 -26.93 -9.81 26.68
N ILE A 43 -26.45 -10.88 26.04
CA ILE A 43 -26.99 -12.24 26.25
C ILE A 43 -26.07 -13.15 27.09
N GLY A 44 -24.86 -12.70 27.44
CA GLY A 44 -23.93 -13.44 28.33
C GLY A 44 -23.23 -14.65 27.70
N THR A 45 -23.46 -14.96 26.42
CA THR A 45 -22.82 -16.03 25.65
C THR A 45 -21.93 -15.48 24.54
N SER A 46 -20.97 -16.27 24.08
CA SER A 46 -20.07 -15.90 22.97
C SER A 46 -19.67 -17.12 22.17
N SER A 47 -19.44 -16.96 20.87
CA SER A 47 -18.97 -18.04 20.00
C SER A 47 -17.47 -17.90 19.71
N ASN A 48 -16.71 -18.97 19.93
CA ASN A 48 -15.30 -19.02 19.53
C ASN A 48 -15.13 -19.01 18.01
N ALA A 49 -16.10 -19.57 17.27
CA ALA A 49 -16.13 -19.53 15.81
C ALA A 49 -16.11 -18.08 15.29
N TRP A 50 -16.82 -17.17 15.97
CA TRP A 50 -16.88 -15.76 15.58
C TRP A 50 -15.56 -15.03 15.85
N LEU A 51 -14.84 -15.44 16.91
CA LEU A 51 -13.50 -14.95 17.17
C LEU A 51 -12.52 -15.48 16.12
N GLU A 52 -12.55 -16.77 15.80
CA GLU A 52 -11.69 -17.35 14.77
C GLU A 52 -11.93 -16.75 13.38
N LEU A 53 -13.19 -16.49 13.03
CA LEU A 53 -13.53 -15.84 11.77
C LEU A 53 -12.81 -14.49 11.63
N GLN A 54 -12.69 -13.71 12.71
CA GLN A 54 -11.97 -12.43 12.68
C GLN A 54 -10.49 -12.64 12.38
N TRP A 55 -9.87 -13.67 12.97
CA TRP A 55 -8.46 -13.98 12.75
C TRP A 55 -8.24 -14.44 11.31
N TYR A 56 -9.18 -15.20 10.75
CA TYR A 56 -9.12 -15.66 9.35
C TYR A 56 -9.27 -14.48 8.39
N LEU A 57 -10.22 -13.58 8.63
CA LEU A 57 -10.40 -12.38 7.83
C LEU A 57 -9.18 -11.46 7.91
N PHE A 58 -8.62 -11.24 9.11
CA PHE A 58 -7.42 -10.43 9.29
C PHE A 58 -6.21 -11.05 8.60
N GLY A 59 -6.00 -12.36 8.75
CA GLY A 59 -4.96 -13.09 8.04
C GLY A 59 -5.12 -13.03 6.53
N ALA A 60 -6.35 -13.18 6.02
CA ALA A 60 -6.64 -13.07 4.59
C ALA A 60 -6.34 -11.68 4.04
N VAL A 61 -6.72 -10.62 4.76
CA VAL A 61 -6.37 -9.23 4.41
C VAL A 61 -4.86 -9.09 4.31
N PHE A 62 -4.12 -9.51 5.33
CA PHE A 62 -2.66 -9.38 5.36
C PHE A 62 -2.02 -10.10 4.17
N MET A 63 -2.45 -11.34 3.91
CA MET A 63 -1.90 -12.15 2.83
C MET A 63 -2.25 -11.63 1.44
N LEU A 64 -3.50 -11.22 1.21
CA LEU A 64 -3.97 -10.78 -0.11
C LEU A 64 -3.57 -9.33 -0.44
N CYS A 65 -3.41 -8.47 0.57
CA CYS A 65 -2.97 -7.10 0.39
C CYS A 65 -1.44 -6.96 0.34
N ALA A 66 -0.66 -7.96 0.77
CA ALA A 66 0.81 -7.90 0.75
C ALA A 66 1.38 -7.51 -0.64
N ALA A 67 0.83 -8.09 -1.71
CA ALA A 67 1.22 -7.76 -3.08
C ALA A 67 0.84 -6.32 -3.46
N TRP A 68 -0.29 -5.81 -2.98
CA TRP A 68 -0.68 -4.43 -3.22
C TRP A 68 0.24 -3.45 -2.49
N THR A 69 0.57 -3.72 -1.22
CA THR A 69 1.55 -2.92 -0.46
C THR A 69 2.92 -2.86 -1.15
N LEU A 70 3.34 -3.96 -1.81
CA LEU A 70 4.59 -3.97 -2.58
C LEU A 70 4.54 -3.04 -3.81
N ILE A 71 3.40 -2.94 -4.50
CA ILE A 71 3.22 -1.98 -5.62
C ILE A 71 3.42 -0.54 -5.14
N GLU A 72 2.79 -0.20 -4.02
CA GLU A 72 2.84 1.15 -3.44
C GLU A 72 4.20 1.45 -2.78
N ASN A 73 5.13 0.49 -2.79
CA ASN A 73 6.46 0.61 -2.18
C ASN A 73 6.42 0.98 -0.67
N GLU A 74 5.35 0.59 0.03
CA GLU A 74 5.18 0.84 1.47
C GLU A 74 5.84 -0.23 2.36
N HIS A 75 6.63 -1.13 1.79
CA HIS A 75 7.48 -2.01 2.59
C HIS A 75 8.60 -1.21 3.23
N ILE A 76 8.86 -1.50 4.51
CA ILE A 76 9.93 -0.85 5.28
C ILE A 76 11.26 -1.11 4.58
N ARG A 77 11.80 -0.08 3.91
CA ARG A 77 13.13 -0.09 3.32
C ARG A 77 14.09 0.63 4.25
N ILE A 78 15.32 0.14 4.31
CA ILE A 78 16.38 0.82 5.07
C ILE A 78 16.94 1.93 4.18
N ASP A 79 16.19 3.03 4.07
CA ASP A 79 16.51 4.14 3.15
C ASP A 79 17.85 4.82 3.50
N ILE A 80 18.28 4.80 4.77
CA ILE A 80 19.58 5.32 5.22
C ILE A 80 20.76 4.57 4.60
N VAL A 81 20.61 3.26 4.39
CA VAL A 81 21.66 2.44 3.77
C VAL A 81 21.63 2.63 2.26
N ALA A 82 20.44 2.72 1.67
CA ALA A 82 20.26 2.95 0.24
C ALA A 82 20.83 4.30 -0.24
N ASN A 83 20.72 5.36 0.58
CA ASN A 83 21.25 6.70 0.30
C ASN A 83 22.79 6.77 0.27
N ARG A 84 23.50 5.78 0.84
CA ARG A 84 24.98 5.77 0.83
C ARG A 84 25.60 5.21 -0.45
N PHE A 85 24.80 4.57 -1.30
CA PHE A 85 25.29 3.89 -2.50
C PHE A 85 24.95 4.67 -3.77
N SER A 86 25.80 4.53 -4.79
CA SER A 86 25.51 5.08 -6.12
C SER A 86 24.27 4.42 -6.74
N ARG A 87 23.58 5.15 -7.62
CA ARG A 87 22.35 4.69 -8.30
C ARG A 87 22.48 3.31 -8.95
N LYS A 88 23.63 3.01 -9.57
CA LYS A 88 23.89 1.71 -10.21
C LYS A 88 23.95 0.58 -9.18
N VAL A 89 24.60 0.81 -8.05
CA VAL A 89 24.74 -0.18 -6.97
C VAL A 89 23.39 -0.43 -6.29
N ARG A 90 22.61 0.63 -6.01
CA ARG A 90 21.27 0.52 -5.44
C ARG A 90 20.36 -0.37 -6.30
N ASN A 91 20.33 -0.12 -7.61
CA ASN A 91 19.49 -0.89 -8.53
C ASN A 91 19.90 -2.37 -8.60
N TRP A 92 21.20 -2.68 -8.53
CA TRP A 92 21.69 -4.06 -8.47
C TRP A 92 21.33 -4.75 -7.15
N ILE A 93 21.51 -4.06 -6.01
CA ILE A 93 21.11 -4.57 -4.69
C ILE A 93 19.62 -4.89 -4.70
N ASP A 94 18.79 -4.00 -5.24
CA ASP A 94 17.36 -4.20 -5.29
C ASP A 94 16.95 -5.39 -6.17
N VAL A 95 17.59 -5.56 -7.33
CA VAL A 95 17.34 -6.70 -8.23
C VAL A 95 17.74 -8.01 -7.57
N ILE A 96 18.93 -8.07 -6.95
CA ILE A 96 19.40 -9.26 -6.22
C ILE A 96 18.48 -9.55 -5.04
N GLY A 97 18.09 -8.51 -4.30
CA GLY A 97 17.10 -8.52 -3.22
C GLY A 97 15.79 -9.16 -3.66
N HIS A 98 15.22 -8.69 -4.77
CA HIS A 98 13.95 -9.20 -5.29
C HIS A 98 14.06 -10.63 -5.78
N VAL A 99 15.15 -11.00 -6.46
CA VAL A 99 15.29 -12.35 -7.03
C VAL A 99 15.56 -13.39 -5.95
N PHE A 100 16.59 -13.18 -5.13
CA PHE A 100 17.07 -14.22 -4.21
C PHE A 100 16.32 -14.21 -2.88
N PHE A 101 16.02 -13.04 -2.33
CA PHE A 101 15.34 -12.97 -1.04
C PHE A 101 13.83 -13.04 -1.23
N LEU A 102 13.21 -12.08 -1.93
CA LEU A 102 11.76 -12.08 -2.08
C LEU A 102 11.26 -13.24 -2.95
N GLY A 103 11.86 -13.44 -4.13
CA GLY A 103 11.50 -14.51 -5.05
C GLY A 103 11.79 -15.90 -4.48
N GLY A 104 12.97 -16.09 -3.90
CA GLY A 104 13.34 -17.34 -3.21
C GLY A 104 12.41 -17.66 -2.03
N PHE A 105 12.11 -16.67 -1.19
CA PHE A 105 11.17 -16.81 -0.08
C PHE A 105 9.78 -17.20 -0.56
N CYS A 106 9.23 -16.49 -1.56
CA CYS A 106 7.93 -16.82 -2.12
C CYS A 106 7.91 -18.23 -2.72
N ALA A 107 8.97 -18.65 -3.43
CA ALA A 107 9.05 -19.98 -4.02
C ALA A 107 8.99 -21.09 -2.96
N VAL A 108 9.76 -20.97 -1.87
CA VAL A 108 9.74 -21.92 -0.76
C VAL A 108 8.36 -21.96 -0.08
N LEU A 109 7.74 -20.80 0.14
CA LEU A 109 6.45 -20.74 0.81
C LEU A 109 5.30 -21.23 -0.06
N ILE A 110 5.31 -20.99 -1.38
CA ILE A 110 4.34 -21.59 -2.30
C ILE A 110 4.52 -23.10 -2.31
N TYR A 111 5.75 -23.60 -2.44
CA TYR A 111 6.04 -25.04 -2.47
C TYR A 111 5.55 -25.75 -1.21
N THR A 112 5.77 -25.17 -0.03
CA THR A 112 5.32 -25.75 1.24
C THR A 112 3.82 -25.52 1.51
N SER A 113 3.24 -24.41 1.03
CA SER A 113 1.82 -24.09 1.25
C SER A 113 0.87 -24.96 0.41
N ILE A 114 1.32 -25.50 -0.73
CA ILE A 114 0.50 -26.39 -1.57
C ILE A 114 0.07 -27.65 -0.79
N PRO A 115 0.98 -28.51 -0.27
CA PRO A 115 0.57 -29.69 0.49
C PRO A 115 -0.13 -29.29 1.80
N PHE A 116 0.25 -28.15 2.40
CA PHE A 116 -0.38 -27.63 3.61
C PHE A 116 -1.88 -27.33 3.40
N PHE A 117 -2.24 -26.72 2.27
CA PHE A 117 -3.63 -26.49 1.88
C PHE A 117 -4.32 -27.79 1.46
N LEU A 118 -3.72 -28.58 0.56
CA LEU A 118 -4.36 -29.78 0.01
C LEU A 118 -4.70 -30.81 1.08
N ASN A 119 -3.81 -31.03 2.05
CA ASN A 119 -4.07 -31.95 3.16
C ASN A 119 -5.23 -31.46 4.03
N SER A 120 -5.32 -30.15 4.28
CA SER A 120 -6.40 -29.55 5.06
C SER A 120 -7.76 -29.63 4.36
N TYR A 121 -7.75 -29.42 3.04
CA TYR A 121 -8.93 -29.54 2.19
C TYR A 121 -9.43 -30.99 2.12
N ALA A 122 -8.54 -31.95 1.89
CA ALA A 122 -8.90 -33.36 1.77
C ALA A 122 -9.39 -33.98 3.10
N SER A 123 -8.80 -33.56 4.22
CA SER A 123 -9.19 -34.05 5.55
C SER A 123 -10.36 -33.29 6.19
N SER A 124 -10.86 -32.22 5.55
CA SER A 124 -11.84 -31.30 6.14
C SER A 124 -11.44 -30.85 7.56
N GLU A 125 -10.18 -30.43 7.69
CA GLU A 125 -9.57 -30.08 8.97
C GLU A 125 -10.34 -28.95 9.67
N VAL A 126 -10.71 -29.19 10.94
CA VAL A 126 -11.43 -28.23 11.80
C VAL A 126 -10.52 -27.80 12.94
N SER A 127 -10.62 -26.53 13.32
CA SER A 127 -9.92 -25.95 14.44
C SER A 127 -10.19 -26.71 15.74
N THR A 128 -9.15 -26.84 16.57
CA THR A 128 -9.19 -27.55 17.86
C THR A 128 -9.94 -26.79 18.95
N ASN A 129 -10.31 -25.54 18.69
CA ASN A 129 -11.14 -24.76 19.59
C ASN A 129 -12.58 -25.29 19.63
N ALA A 130 -13.26 -25.09 20.77
CA ALA A 130 -14.65 -25.48 20.92
C ALA A 130 -15.55 -24.71 19.94
N GLY A 131 -16.17 -25.43 18.99
CA GLY A 131 -16.93 -24.83 17.89
C GLY A 131 -16.06 -24.25 16.77
N GLY A 132 -14.84 -24.74 16.61
CA GLY A 132 -13.85 -24.24 15.66
C GLY A 132 -14.29 -24.27 14.19
N LEU A 133 -13.71 -23.39 13.38
CA LEU A 133 -13.99 -23.28 11.96
C LEU A 133 -13.18 -24.28 11.13
N ILE A 134 -13.65 -24.54 9.91
CA ILE A 134 -12.87 -25.28 8.91
C ILE A 134 -11.65 -24.43 8.52
N ILE A 135 -10.46 -25.02 8.57
CA ILE A 135 -9.19 -24.28 8.48
C ILE A 135 -8.74 -24.03 7.03
N TRP A 136 -9.12 -24.87 6.08
CA TRP A 136 -8.62 -24.78 4.70
C TRP A 136 -8.77 -23.40 4.05
N PRO A 137 -9.83 -22.58 4.30
CA PRO A 137 -9.93 -21.25 3.69
C PRO A 137 -8.80 -20.31 4.11
N ALA A 138 -8.37 -20.37 5.37
CA ALA A 138 -7.23 -19.60 5.86
C ALA A 138 -5.93 -20.07 5.21
N LYS A 139 -5.71 -21.39 5.09
CA LYS A 139 -4.52 -21.96 4.41
C LYS A 139 -4.51 -21.63 2.92
N LEU A 140 -5.66 -21.60 2.27
CA LEU A 140 -5.79 -21.18 0.88
C LEU A 140 -5.42 -19.69 0.72
N ALA A 141 -5.87 -18.82 1.63
CA ALA A 141 -5.52 -17.40 1.59
C ALA A 141 -4.00 -17.18 1.69
N ILE A 142 -3.29 -18.00 2.47
CA ILE A 142 -1.82 -17.99 2.54
C ILE A 142 -1.22 -18.35 1.18
N LEU A 143 -1.64 -19.48 0.59
CA LEU A 143 -1.14 -19.93 -0.71
C LEU A 143 -1.38 -18.88 -1.80
N VAL A 144 -2.60 -18.36 -1.90
CA VAL A 144 -2.97 -17.33 -2.88
C VAL A 144 -2.18 -16.05 -2.63
N GLY A 145 -2.05 -15.60 -1.38
CA GLY A 145 -1.28 -14.40 -1.04
C GLY A 145 0.17 -14.48 -1.50
N PHE A 146 0.85 -15.61 -1.28
CA PHE A 146 2.23 -15.79 -1.76
C PHE A 146 2.34 -15.89 -3.28
N ILE A 147 1.35 -16.49 -3.96
CA ILE A 147 1.30 -16.49 -5.43
C ILE A 147 1.18 -15.05 -5.96
N LEU A 148 0.27 -14.24 -5.40
CA LEU A 148 0.10 -12.84 -5.79
C LEU A 148 1.36 -12.02 -5.51
N LEU A 149 2.01 -12.24 -4.37
CA LEU A 149 3.25 -11.58 -4.01
C LEU A 149 4.41 -11.97 -4.95
N ALA A 150 4.51 -13.24 -5.33
CA ALA A 150 5.49 -13.71 -6.32
C ALA A 150 5.27 -13.07 -7.69
N LEU A 151 4.01 -12.99 -8.15
CA LEU A 151 3.67 -12.28 -9.38
C LEU A 151 4.04 -10.80 -9.29
N GLN A 152 3.79 -10.15 -8.16
CA GLN A 152 4.19 -8.76 -7.96
C GLN A 152 5.71 -8.59 -7.98
N ALA A 153 6.47 -9.50 -7.36
CA ALA A 153 7.93 -9.48 -7.39
C ALA A 153 8.46 -9.52 -8.82
N VAL A 154 7.84 -10.31 -9.71
CA VAL A 154 8.16 -10.33 -11.15
C VAL A 154 7.83 -8.99 -11.82
N SER A 155 6.66 -8.39 -11.51
CA SER A 155 6.28 -7.06 -12.02
C SER A 155 7.30 -5.99 -11.62
N GLU A 156 7.70 -5.93 -10.35
CA GLU A 156 8.72 -5.00 -9.87
C GLU A 156 10.08 -5.24 -10.52
N LEU A 157 10.47 -6.50 -10.72
CA LEU A 157 11.73 -6.83 -11.38
C LEU A 157 11.74 -6.32 -12.84
N ILE A 158 10.64 -6.49 -13.57
CA ILE A 158 10.50 -5.96 -14.94
C ILE A 158 10.64 -4.43 -14.95
N LYS A 159 9.97 -3.74 -14.03
CA LYS A 159 10.03 -2.27 -13.89
C LYS A 159 11.45 -1.80 -13.54
N ARG A 160 12.13 -2.46 -12.61
CA ARG A 160 13.54 -2.16 -12.26
C ARG A 160 14.49 -2.36 -13.44
N ILE A 161 14.33 -3.44 -14.21
CA ILE A 161 15.13 -3.67 -15.43
C ILE A 161 14.86 -2.59 -16.48
N ALA A 162 13.62 -2.08 -16.58
CA ALA A 162 13.27 -0.96 -17.46
C ALA A 162 14.02 0.32 -17.10
N ILE A 163 14.08 0.64 -15.80
CA ILE A 163 14.77 1.81 -15.26
C ILE A 163 16.28 1.71 -15.52
N MET A 164 16.87 0.52 -15.32
CA MET A 164 18.30 0.29 -15.62
C MET A 164 18.64 0.44 -17.11
N ARG A 165 17.69 0.13 -17.99
CA ARG A 165 17.84 0.32 -19.45
C ARG A 165 17.52 1.74 -19.93
N GLY A 166 17.12 2.64 -19.03
CA GLY A 166 16.75 4.02 -19.38
C GLY A 166 15.41 4.14 -20.13
N VAL A 167 14.59 3.10 -20.14
CA VAL A 167 13.27 3.10 -20.81
C VAL A 167 12.21 3.76 -19.93
N LEU A 168 12.37 3.66 -18.60
CA LEU A 168 11.47 4.26 -17.62
C LEU A 168 12.26 5.24 -16.75
N PRO A 169 11.72 6.43 -16.44
CA PRO A 169 12.34 7.33 -15.46
C PRO A 169 12.41 6.66 -14.08
N ASP A 170 13.46 6.98 -13.33
CA ASP A 170 13.66 6.48 -11.97
C ASP A 170 12.84 7.34 -11.01
N PRO A 171 11.88 6.78 -10.27
CA PRO A 171 11.08 7.54 -9.31
C PRO A 171 11.87 8.02 -8.08
N GLY A 172 13.19 7.81 -8.00
CA GLY A 172 13.99 8.26 -6.85
C GLY A 172 13.77 7.39 -5.60
N ILE A 173 14.43 7.74 -4.49
CA ILE A 173 14.35 6.99 -3.23
C ILE A 173 13.05 7.39 -2.52
N GLY A 174 11.96 6.69 -2.84
CA GLY A 174 10.71 6.71 -2.08
C GLY A 174 9.85 7.96 -2.25
N GLY A 175 8.54 7.75 -2.29
CA GLY A 175 7.48 8.76 -2.49
C GLY A 175 7.37 9.85 -1.41
N HIS A 176 8.41 10.09 -0.62
CA HIS A 176 8.53 11.27 0.24
C HIS A 176 9.36 12.40 -0.42
N HIS A 177 10.28 12.07 -1.32
CA HIS A 177 11.02 13.08 -2.09
C HIS A 177 10.17 13.70 -3.20
N ASP A 178 9.10 13.02 -3.64
CA ASP A 178 8.06 13.64 -4.48
C ASP A 178 7.29 14.68 -3.69
N ILE A 179 7.06 14.50 -2.39
CA ILE A 179 6.42 15.55 -1.56
C ILE A 179 7.40 16.70 -1.37
N GLU A 180 8.66 16.46 -1.02
CA GLU A 180 9.65 17.55 -0.88
C GLU A 180 9.91 18.27 -2.20
N GLY A 181 10.01 17.54 -3.31
CA GLY A 181 10.20 18.10 -4.66
C GLY A 181 8.97 18.81 -5.21
N GLU A 182 7.77 18.29 -4.98
CA GLU A 182 6.52 18.96 -5.33
C GLU A 182 6.28 20.18 -4.43
N VAL A 183 6.60 20.10 -3.12
CA VAL A 183 6.58 21.24 -2.20
C VAL A 183 7.57 22.31 -2.64
N GLU A 184 8.80 21.93 -3.03
CA GLU A 184 9.82 22.87 -3.51
C GLU A 184 9.39 23.54 -4.84
N ARG A 185 8.72 22.78 -5.72
CA ARG A 185 8.14 23.29 -6.97
C ARG A 185 6.94 24.20 -6.74
N LEU A 186 6.07 23.88 -5.78
CA LEU A 186 4.94 24.71 -5.37
C LEU A 186 5.44 26.00 -4.70
N LEU A 187 6.49 25.91 -3.87
CA LEU A 187 7.16 27.06 -3.28
C LEU A 187 7.81 27.94 -4.35
N SER A 188 8.43 27.37 -5.39
CA SER A 188 8.99 28.16 -6.50
C SER A 188 7.89 28.86 -7.31
N ILE A 189 6.79 28.17 -7.61
CA ILE A 189 5.62 28.74 -8.30
C ILE A 189 4.99 29.87 -7.46
N GLN A 190 4.88 29.67 -6.14
CA GLN A 190 4.36 30.69 -5.22
C GLN A 190 5.31 31.89 -5.11
N LYS A 191 6.63 31.66 -5.12
CA LYS A 191 7.64 32.72 -5.08
C LYS A 191 7.68 33.52 -6.38
N GLU A 192 7.52 32.88 -7.54
CA GLU A 192 7.34 33.56 -8.84
C GLU A 192 6.03 34.36 -8.86
N SER A 193 4.94 33.80 -8.35
CA SER A 193 3.64 34.47 -8.29
C SER A 193 3.63 35.67 -7.32
N ALA A 194 4.40 35.60 -6.22
CA ALA A 194 4.53 36.68 -5.25
C ALA A 194 5.40 37.86 -5.75
N VAL A 195 6.31 37.62 -6.70
CA VAL A 195 7.15 38.67 -7.32
C VAL A 195 6.38 39.45 -8.39
N GLY A 196 5.25 38.93 -8.87
CA GLY A 196 4.44 39.52 -9.95
C GLY A 196 3.35 40.53 -9.54
N ILE A 197 3.20 40.86 -8.25
CA ILE A 197 2.27 41.94 -7.83
C ILE A 197 3.10 43.22 -7.70
N PRO A 198 3.02 44.17 -8.64
CA PRO A 198 3.65 45.48 -8.45
C PRO A 198 3.05 46.12 -7.20
N ALA A 199 3.92 46.61 -6.31
CA ALA A 199 3.55 47.35 -5.10
C ALA A 199 2.99 48.75 -5.41
N ASP A 200 2.46 48.95 -6.62
CA ASP A 200 2.01 50.22 -7.17
C ASP A 200 0.53 50.09 -7.57
N ALA A 201 -0.33 49.97 -6.57
CA ALA A 201 -1.74 50.32 -6.70
C ALA A 201 -2.03 51.43 -5.70
N ASP A 202 -1.50 52.61 -6.02
CA ASP A 202 -1.98 53.90 -5.55
C ASP A 202 -3.49 53.96 -5.80
N SER A 203 -4.27 53.70 -4.76
CA SER A 203 -5.71 53.90 -4.74
C SER A 203 -6.00 55.16 -3.93
N GLY A 204 -6.01 56.27 -4.66
CA GLY A 204 -7.03 57.31 -4.55
C GLY A 204 -7.25 57.89 -3.16
N GLY A 205 -6.67 59.07 -2.95
CA GLY A 205 -6.86 59.89 -1.76
C GLY A 205 -8.31 59.96 -1.27
N ALA A 206 -8.48 59.67 0.01
CA ALA A 206 -9.70 59.98 0.74
C ALA A 206 -9.85 61.52 0.84
N PRO A 207 -11.00 62.11 0.48
CA PRO A 207 -11.21 63.53 0.72
C PRO A 207 -11.46 63.76 2.21
N ALA A 208 -10.69 64.70 2.78
CA ALA A 208 -10.79 65.13 4.17
C ALA A 208 -12.17 65.76 4.48
N PRO A 209 -12.72 65.56 5.70
CA PRO A 209 -13.98 66.18 6.08
C PRO A 209 -13.78 67.68 6.35
N THR A 210 -14.40 68.53 5.53
CA THR A 210 -14.44 69.98 5.71
C THR A 210 -15.29 70.37 6.92
N SER A 211 -14.69 71.08 7.88
CA SER A 211 -15.40 71.72 9.00
C SER A 211 -16.22 72.93 8.53
N PRO A 212 -17.46 73.14 8.99
CA PRO A 212 -18.15 74.41 8.79
C PRO A 212 -17.88 75.35 9.97
N ARG A 213 -17.13 76.44 9.72
CA ARG A 213 -17.12 77.63 10.59
C ARG A 213 -17.88 78.78 9.94
N SER A 214 -18.97 79.13 10.61
CA SER A 214 -19.54 80.47 10.88
C SER A 214 -19.90 81.42 9.73
N ARG A 215 -21.13 81.97 9.82
CA ARG A 215 -21.47 83.41 9.97
C ARG A 215 -22.97 83.63 9.68
N PRO A 216 -23.55 84.79 10.03
CA PRO A 216 -23.27 85.71 11.14
C PRO A 216 -24.32 85.62 12.26
#